data_AF-A0A0K1PS76-F1
#
_entry.id   AF-A0A0K1PS76-F1
#
_cell.length_a   1.000
_cell.length_b   1.000
_cell.length_c   1.000
_cell.angle_alpha   90.00
_cell.angle_beta   90.00
_cell.angle_gamma   90.00
#
_symmetry.space_group_name_H-M   'P 1'
#
loop_
_entity.id
_entity.type
_entity.pdbx_description
1 polymer ?
#
loop_
_entity_poly.entity_id
_entity_poly.type
_entity_poly.pdbx_seq_one_letter_code
_entity_poly.pdbx_strand_id
1 'polypeptide(L)'
;MEAFYVLGLFGVLAGFLWLVRRDNEIFRVEVERGKVRVARGKVPPSFLGDVRSITRHVERGTIRAVKQDGQARILGSSSIDEGTLQRLRNAFATQPGRGGSRL
;
A
#
# COMPACT_ATOMS: atom_id res chain seq x y z
N MET A 1 32.80 6.42 23.01
CA MET A 1 32.32 7.49 22.10
C MET A 1 31.73 6.91 20.82
N GLU A 2 32.43 6.01 20.11
CA GLU A 2 31.95 5.46 18.82
C GLU A 2 30.58 4.77 18.87
N ALA A 3 30.30 3.98 19.91
CA ALA A 3 29.01 3.31 20.07
C ALA A 3 27.80 4.27 20.13
N PHE A 4 27.99 5.47 20.73
CA PHE A 4 26.93 6.48 20.81
C PHE A 4 26.67 7.13 19.45
N TYR A 5 27.71 7.33 18.62
CA TYR A 5 27.55 7.82 17.25
C TYR A 5 26.86 6.79 16.36
N VAL A 6 27.20 5.51 16.49
CA VAL A 6 26.55 4.41 15.74
C VAL A 6 25.07 4.31 16.13
N LEU A 7 24.75 4.37 17.42
CA LEU A 7 23.36 4.37 17.90
C LEU A 7 22.58 5.60 17.42
N GLY A 8 23.19 6.79 17.48
CA GLY A 8 22.60 8.02 16.96
C GLY A 8 22.33 7.95 15.46
N LEU A 9 23.30 7.49 14.67
CA LEU A 9 23.16 7.30 13.22
C LEU A 9 22.06 6.30 12.88
N PHE A 10 22.00 5.18 13.61
CA PHE A 10 20.96 4.17 13.42
C PHE A 10 19.57 4.71 13.73
N GLY A 11 19.43 5.50 14.80
CA GLY A 11 18.18 6.18 15.16
C GLY A 11 17.72 7.16 14.08
N VAL A 12 18.63 7.98 13.54
CA VAL A 12 18.33 8.92 12.45
C VAL A 12 17.92 8.18 11.18
N LEU A 13 18.65 7.11 10.79
CA LEU A 13 18.32 6.28 9.63
C LEU A 13 16.95 5.61 9.78
N ALA A 14 16.66 5.03 10.94
CA ALA A 14 15.37 4.40 11.21
C ALA A 14 14.23 5.41 11.18
N GLY A 15 14.42 6.59 11.78
CA GLY A 15 13.45 7.68 11.75
C GLY A 15 13.18 8.20 10.33
N PHE A 16 14.24 8.40 9.55
CA PHE A 16 14.14 8.83 8.15
C PHE A 16 13.41 7.79 7.29
N LEU A 17 13.77 6.51 7.40
CA LEU A 17 13.09 5.42 6.69
C LEU A 17 11.62 5.32 7.07
N TRP A 18 11.28 5.56 8.34
CA TRP A 18 9.89 5.58 8.80
C TRP A 18 9.10 6.75 8.21
N LEU A 19 9.69 7.96 8.18
CA LEU A 19 9.08 9.15 7.57
C LEU A 19 8.82 8.95 6.08
N VAL A 20 9.83 8.48 5.33
CA VAL A 20 9.72 8.24 3.88
C VAL A 20 8.63 7.20 3.57
N ARG A 21 8.51 6.16 4.38
CA ARG A 21 7.42 5.17 4.23
C ARG A 21 6.04 5.75 4.49
N ARG A 22 5.93 6.69 5.42
CA ARG A 22 4.66 7.32 5.81
C ARG A 22 4.17 8.34 4.78
N ASP A 23 5.11 9.05 4.15
CA ASP A 23 4.84 10.08 3.14
C ASP A 23 4.49 9.47 1.77
N ASN A 24 5.10 8.33 1.44
CA ASN A 24 4.81 7.63 0.18
C ASN A 24 3.48 6.87 0.17
N GLU A 25 2.78 6.68 1.30
CA GLU A 25 1.51 5.95 1.33
C GLU A 25 0.36 6.82 0.79
N ILE A 26 -0.15 6.49 -0.41
CA ILE A 26 -1.25 7.21 -1.09
C ILE A 26 -2.58 6.88 -0.43
N PHE A 27 -2.85 5.59 -0.23
CA PHE A 27 -4.02 5.11 0.49
C PHE A 27 -3.77 3.76 1.13
N ARG A 28 -4.56 3.46 2.16
CA ARG A 28 -4.59 2.17 2.86
C ARG A 28 -6.04 1.67 2.96
N VAL A 29 -6.21 0.42 2.61
CA VAL A 29 -7.46 -0.31 2.71
C VAL A 29 -7.24 -1.54 3.58
N GLU A 30 -8.15 -1.77 4.51
CA GLU A 30 -8.19 -2.95 5.37
C GLU A 30 -9.35 -3.84 4.91
N VAL A 31 -9.07 -5.12 4.83
CA VAL A 31 -10.06 -6.15 4.50
C VAL A 31 -10.20 -7.03 5.72
N GLU A 32 -11.43 -7.16 6.23
CA GLU A 32 -11.76 -8.04 7.34
C GLU A 32 -13.07 -8.78 7.04
N ARG A 33 -13.00 -10.10 6.97
CA ARG A 33 -14.10 -11.03 6.65
C ARG A 33 -14.88 -10.58 5.40
N GLY A 34 -14.15 -10.27 4.33
CA GLY A 34 -14.73 -9.77 3.08
C GLY A 34 -15.30 -8.34 3.14
N LYS A 35 -15.24 -7.65 4.29
CA LYS A 35 -15.58 -6.23 4.40
C LYS A 35 -14.35 -5.38 4.12
N VAL A 36 -14.51 -4.44 3.20
CA VAL A 36 -13.46 -3.49 2.82
C VAL A 36 -13.68 -2.17 3.53
N ARG A 37 -12.68 -1.71 4.28
CA ARG A 37 -12.67 -0.42 4.99
C ARG A 37 -11.48 0.42 4.51
N VAL A 38 -11.73 1.68 4.15
CA VAL A 38 -10.65 2.62 3.85
C VAL A 38 -10.09 3.15 5.16
N ALA A 39 -8.84 2.80 5.46
CA ALA A 39 -8.16 3.23 6.68
C ALA A 39 -7.45 4.58 6.50
N ARG A 40 -6.98 4.90 5.29
CA ARG A 40 -6.27 6.16 4.98
C ARG A 40 -6.37 6.53 3.51
N GLY A 41 -6.35 7.84 3.24
CA GLY A 41 -6.25 8.39 1.88
C GLY A 41 -7.57 8.32 1.10
N LYS A 42 -7.52 8.74 -0.15
CA LYS A 42 -8.67 8.72 -1.07
C LYS A 42 -8.52 7.58 -2.05
N VAL A 43 -9.38 6.57 -1.91
CA VAL A 43 -9.44 5.43 -2.83
C VAL A 43 -10.43 5.75 -3.94
N PRO A 44 -10.08 5.54 -5.22
CA PRO A 44 -11.04 5.68 -6.32
C PRO A 44 -12.24 4.74 -6.14
N PRO A 45 -13.49 5.20 -6.30
CA PRO A 45 -14.68 4.38 -6.06
C PRO A 45 -14.76 3.11 -6.93
N SER A 46 -14.35 3.18 -8.20
CA SER A 46 -14.29 2.01 -9.10
C SER A 46 -13.30 0.97 -8.58
N PHE A 47 -12.09 1.40 -8.23
CA PHE A 47 -11.08 0.52 -7.64
C PHE A 47 -11.55 -0.07 -6.30
N LEU A 48 -12.29 0.67 -5.48
CA LEU A 48 -12.86 0.15 -4.23
C LEU A 48 -13.88 -0.98 -4.50
N GLY A 49 -14.66 -0.87 -5.58
CA GLY A 49 -15.54 -1.93 -6.06
C GLY A 49 -14.76 -3.17 -6.48
N ASP A 50 -13.69 -2.99 -7.26
CA ASP A 50 -12.81 -4.07 -7.69
C ASP A 50 -12.14 -4.77 -6.51
N VAL A 51 -11.62 -3.99 -5.54
CA VAL A 51 -11.04 -4.52 -4.30
C VAL A 51 -12.06 -5.39 -3.57
N ARG A 52 -13.31 -4.93 -3.41
CA ARG A 52 -14.36 -5.71 -2.73
C ARG A 52 -14.69 -7.01 -3.47
N SER A 53 -14.68 -6.99 -4.79
CA SER A 53 -14.91 -8.19 -5.62
C SER A 53 -13.74 -9.18 -5.51
N ILE A 54 -12.51 -8.68 -5.63
CA ILE A 54 -11.28 -9.47 -5.65
C ILE A 54 -10.95 -10.03 -4.26
N THR A 55 -11.23 -9.30 -3.17
CA THR A 55 -10.88 -9.72 -1.81
C THR A 55 -12.03 -10.37 -1.07
N ARG A 56 -13.06 -10.84 -1.78
CA ARG A 56 -14.25 -11.44 -1.15
C ARG A 56 -13.92 -12.72 -0.38
N HIS A 57 -12.93 -13.48 -0.85
CA HIS A 57 -12.42 -14.70 -0.21
C HIS A 57 -11.33 -14.43 0.84
N VAL A 58 -10.90 -13.17 1.02
CA VAL A 58 -9.84 -12.82 1.96
C VAL A 58 -10.46 -12.58 3.35
N GLU A 59 -10.05 -13.39 4.33
CA GLU A 59 -10.51 -13.24 5.71
C GLU A 59 -9.91 -12.02 6.41
N ARG A 60 -8.63 -11.72 6.16
CA ARG A 60 -7.97 -10.57 6.75
C ARG A 60 -6.80 -10.12 5.90
N GLY A 61 -6.69 -8.82 5.64
CA GLY A 61 -5.54 -8.27 4.95
C GLY A 61 -5.48 -6.76 4.93
N THR A 62 -4.32 -6.22 4.60
CA THR A 62 -4.13 -4.80 4.37
C THR A 62 -3.57 -4.60 2.97
N ILE A 63 -4.21 -3.72 2.21
CA ILE A 63 -3.79 -3.31 0.88
C ILE A 63 -3.37 -1.85 0.96
N ARG A 64 -2.18 -1.54 0.47
CA ARG A 64 -1.61 -0.19 0.49
C ARG A 64 -1.20 0.20 -0.92
N ALA A 65 -1.56 1.40 -1.32
CA ALA A 65 -0.94 2.03 -2.48
C ALA A 65 0.18 2.94 -1.99
N VAL A 66 1.39 2.73 -2.51
CA VAL A 66 2.56 3.56 -2.20
C VAL A 66 3.10 4.18 -3.48
N LYS A 67 3.61 5.41 -3.40
CA LYS A 67 4.41 6.02 -4.44
C LYS A 67 5.82 5.45 -4.34
N GLN A 68 6.25 4.71 -5.36
CA GLN A 68 7.59 4.14 -5.47
C GLN A 68 8.12 4.45 -6.87
N ASP A 69 9.31 5.03 -6.96
CA ASP A 69 9.97 5.39 -8.23
C ASP A 69 9.09 6.28 -9.14
N GLY A 70 8.36 7.22 -8.54
CA GLY A 70 7.44 8.12 -9.26
C GLY A 70 6.10 7.48 -9.65
N GLN A 71 5.94 6.17 -9.49
CA GLN A 71 4.73 5.41 -9.86
C GLN A 71 3.96 4.94 -8.62
N ALA A 72 2.64 4.83 -8.72
CA ALA A 72 1.84 4.22 -7.67
C ALA A 72 1.89 2.69 -7.79
N ARG A 73 2.25 2.00 -6.70
CA ARG A 73 2.32 0.53 -6.62
C ARG A 73 1.43 0.01 -5.51
N ILE A 74 0.79 -1.14 -5.75
CA ILE A 74 -0.02 -1.85 -4.78
C ILE A 74 0.82 -2.88 -4.02
N LEU A 75 0.79 -2.80 -2.70
CA LEU A 75 1.40 -3.73 -1.76
C LEU A 75 0.30 -4.38 -0.91
N GLY A 76 0.40 -5.69 -0.73
CA GLY A 76 -0.45 -6.47 0.17
C GLY A 76 0.28 -6.84 1.45
N SER A 77 -0.48 -7.14 2.51
CA SER A 77 0.04 -7.89 3.65
C SER A 77 0.31 -9.34 3.27
N SER A 78 1.14 -10.03 4.05
CA SER A 78 1.45 -11.46 3.89
C SER A 78 0.23 -12.39 3.95
N SER A 79 -0.91 -11.90 4.44
CA SER A 79 -2.18 -12.61 4.49
C SER A 79 -2.99 -12.54 3.18
N ILE A 80 -2.52 -11.80 2.18
CA ILE A 80 -3.10 -11.75 0.83
C ILE A 80 -2.23 -12.59 -0.08
N ASP A 81 -2.82 -13.56 -0.78
CA ASP A 81 -2.08 -14.39 -1.73
C ASP A 81 -1.59 -13.59 -2.95
N GLU A 82 -0.48 -14.02 -3.55
CA GLU A 82 0.15 -13.29 -4.66
C GLU A 82 -0.76 -13.19 -5.89
N GLY A 83 -1.64 -14.18 -6.12
CA GLY A 83 -2.59 -14.17 -7.23
C GLY A 83 -3.63 -13.05 -7.06
N THR A 84 -4.20 -12.92 -5.86
CA THR A 84 -5.09 -11.82 -5.48
C THR A 84 -4.36 -10.48 -5.57
N LEU A 85 -3.11 -10.41 -5.11
CA LEU A 85 -2.31 -9.19 -5.19
C LEU A 85 -2.05 -8.77 -6.65
N GLN A 86 -1.77 -9.72 -7.54
CA GLN A 86 -1.60 -9.43 -8.96
C GLN A 86 -2.90 -8.95 -9.61
N ARG A 87 -4.05 -9.53 -9.26
CA ARG A 87 -5.36 -9.04 -9.71
C ARG A 87 -5.63 -7.61 -9.24
N LEU A 88 -5.29 -7.29 -7.99
CA LEU A 88 -5.41 -5.93 -7.45
C LEU A 88 -4.49 -4.95 -8.19
N ARG A 89 -3.25 -5.35 -8.52
CA ARG A 89 -2.35 -4.53 -9.33
C ARG A 89 -2.93 -4.27 -10.72
N ASN A 90 -3.50 -5.29 -11.37
CA ASN A 90 -4.13 -5.14 -12.67
C ASN A 90 -5.33 -4.19 -12.63
N ALA A 91 -6.24 -4.37 -11.66
CA ALA A 91 -7.38 -3.48 -11.45
C ALA A 91 -6.95 -2.04 -11.14
N PHE A 92 -5.83 -1.86 -10.44
CA PHE A 92 -5.28 -0.54 -10.18
C PHE A 92 -4.65 0.10 -11.43
N ALA A 93 -3.96 -0.69 -12.26
CA ALA A 93 -3.33 -0.23 -13.49
C ALA A 93 -4.35 0.27 -14.53
N THR A 94 -5.57 -0.27 -14.53
CA THR A 94 -6.66 0.17 -15.40
C THR A 94 -7.32 1.48 -14.95
N GLN A 95 -6.94 2.01 -13.78
CA GLN A 95 -7.58 3.18 -13.21
C GLN A 95 -7.05 4.49 -13.86
N PRO A 96 -7.93 5.29 -14.50
CA PRO A 96 -7.50 6.51 -15.19
C PRO A 96 -6.87 7.52 -14.22
N GLY A 97 -5.69 8.03 -14.56
CA GLY A 97 -5.00 9.12 -13.86
C GLY A 97 -4.25 8.76 -12.57
N ARG A 98 -4.15 7.48 -12.19
CA ARG A 98 -3.32 7.04 -11.04
C ARG A 98 -2.62 5.69 -11.23
N GLY A 99 -3.05 4.87 -12.21
CA GLY A 99 -2.39 3.63 -12.59
C GLY A 99 -1.49 3.82 -13.82
N GLY A 100 -0.18 3.82 -13.62
CA GLY A 100 0.79 3.44 -14.66
C GLY A 100 0.99 4.34 -15.89
N SER A 101 0.39 5.52 -16.00
CA SER A 101 0.78 6.47 -17.06
C SER A 101 0.75 7.92 -16.58
N ARG A 102 1.93 8.55 -16.67
CA ARG A 102 2.24 9.98 -16.54
C ARG A 102 1.89 10.64 -15.20
N LEU A 103 2.90 10.68 -14.33
CA LEU A 103 3.30 11.88 -13.61
C LEU A 103 4.78 12.13 -13.93
#